data_AF-A0A967Y504-F1
#
_entry.id   AF-A0A967Y504-F1
#
_cell.length_a   1.000
_cell.length_b   1.000
_cell.length_c   1.000
_cell.angle_alpha   90.00
_cell.angle_beta   90.00
_cell.angle_gamma   90.00
#
_symmetry.space_group_name_H-M   'P 1'
#
loop_
_entity.id
_entity.type
_entity.pdbx_description
1 polymer ?
#
loop_
_entity_poly.entity_id
_entity_poly.type
_entity_poly.pdbx_seq_one_letter_code
_entity_poly.pdbx_strand_id
1 'polypeptide(L)' 'MLAVATVTADGRPLVRPVDGLFYRGEFWFGSAPGSVLMRHLAVRPPVSAVHTVGEHLAVTVHGEAAVVPDDEP' A
#
# COMPACT_ATOMS: atom_id res chain seq x y z
N MET A 1 -10.31 -6.46 -3.42
CA MET A 1 -9.58 -5.20 -3.75
C MET A 1 -8.62 -4.89 -2.61
N LEU A 2 -7.42 -4.36 -2.87
CA LEU A 2 -6.54 -3.86 -1.81
C LEU A 2 -6.71 -2.35 -1.67
N ALA A 3 -7.02 -1.87 -0.47
CA ALA A 3 -7.04 -0.45 -0.14
C ALA A 3 -5.84 -0.13 0.76
N VAL A 4 -5.06 0.87 0.40
CA VAL A 4 -3.83 1.27 1.11
C VAL A 4 -4.01 2.67 1.69
N ALA A 5 -3.73 2.80 2.98
CA ALA A 5 -3.81 4.04 3.75
C ALA A 5 -2.41 4.61 4.01
N THR A 6 -2.22 5.85 3.60
CA THR A 6 -1.02 6.67 3.87
C THR A 6 -1.42 7.94 4.60
N VAL A 7 -0.45 8.75 5.01
CA VAL A 7 -0.70 10.07 5.60
C VAL A 7 0.05 11.17 4.85
N THR A 8 -0.53 12.36 4.80
CA THR A 8 0.13 13.58 4.34
C THR A 8 1.23 14.01 5.32
N ALA A 9 2.01 15.03 4.95
CA ALA A 9 3.07 15.57 5.79
C ALA A 9 2.60 16.06 7.17
N ASP A 10 1.36 16.54 7.26
CA ASP A 10 0.73 17.00 8.48
C ASP A 10 -0.26 15.98 9.08
N GLY A 11 -0.15 14.71 8.68
CA GLY A 11 -0.84 13.59 9.34
C GLY A 11 -2.28 13.36 8.89
N ARG A 12 -2.77 14.01 7.82
CA ARG A 12 -4.11 13.71 7.31
C ARG A 12 -4.12 12.36 6.60
N PRO A 13 -5.08 11.46 6.90
CA PRO A 13 -5.15 10.15 6.27
C PRO A 13 -5.61 10.25 4.81
N LEU A 14 -5.06 9.40 3.96
CA LEU A 14 -5.44 9.24 2.56
C LEU A 14 -5.48 7.76 2.21
N VAL A 15 -6.63 7.30 1.72
CA VAL A 15 -6.86 5.91 1.30
C VAL A 15 -7.05 5.83 -0.20
N ARG A 16 -6.49 4.79 -0.83
CA ARG A 16 -6.68 4.56 -2.25
C ARG A 16 -6.74 3.06 -2.59
N PRO A 17 -7.52 2.68 -3.62
CA PRO A 17 -7.48 1.33 -4.16
C PRO A 17 -6.18 1.13 -4.96
N VAL A 18 -5.63 -0.08 -4.90
CA VAL A 18 -4.50 -0.54 -5.71
C VAL A 18 -4.72 -1.99 -6.11
N ASP A 19 -4.05 -2.41 -7.18
CA ASP A 19 -3.86 -3.83 -7.46
C ASP A 19 -2.88 -4.42 -6.44
N GLY A 20 -3.22 -5.58 -5.89
CA GLY A 20 -2.47 -6.21 -4.82
C GLY A 20 -2.26 -7.69 -5.05
N LEU A 21 -1.06 -8.18 -4.77
CA LEU A 21 -0.68 -9.58 -4.75
C LEU A 21 -0.32 -9.96 -3.31
N PHE A 22 -0.92 -11.03 -2.78
CA PHE A 22 -0.48 -11.61 -1.51
C PHE A 22 0.50 -12.73 -1.78
N TYR A 23 1.76 -12.55 -1.38
CA TYR A 23 2.82 -13.52 -1.63
C TYR A 23 3.70 -13.65 -0.39
N ARG A 24 3.90 -14.89 0.06
CA ARG A 24 4.76 -15.25 1.20
C ARG A 24 4.48 -14.45 2.49
N GLY A 25 3.20 -14.17 2.77
CA GLY A 25 2.81 -13.47 3.99
C GLY A 25 2.80 -11.94 3.87
N GLU A 26 3.09 -11.41 2.68
CA GLU A 26 3.20 -9.98 2.43
C GLU A 26 2.26 -9.53 1.30
N PHE A 27 1.79 -8.29 1.40
CA PHE A 27 1.06 -7.64 0.32
C PHE A 27 2.01 -6.81 -0.54
N TRP A 28 2.00 -7.12 -1.83
CA TRP A 28 2.72 -6.42 -2.89
C TRP A 28 1.71 -5.59 -3.66
N PHE A 29 2.06 -4.35 -4.02
CA PHE A 29 1.20 -3.50 -4.84
C PHE A 29 2.02 -2.57 -5.72
N GLY A 30 1.49 -2.29 -6.92
CA GLY A 30 2.09 -1.37 -7.87
C GLY A 30 1.45 0.02 -7.78
N SER A 31 2.22 1.05 -8.14
CA SER A 31 1.70 2.39 -8.44
C SER A 31 2.70 3.14 -9.31
N ALA A 32 2.25 4.15 -10.03
CA ALA A 32 3.16 4.99 -10.83
C ALA A 32 4.23 5.65 -9.93
N PRO A 33 5.51 5.72 -10.36
CA PRO A 33 6.60 6.30 -9.55
C PRO A 33 6.33 7.74 -9.08
N GLY A 34 5.64 8.55 -9.90
CA GLY A 34 5.29 9.93 -9.57
C GLY A 34 4.02 10.11 -8.71
N SER A 35 3.35 9.01 -8.33
CA SER A 35 2.06 9.07 -7.63
C SER A 35 2.19 9.62 -6.20
N VAL A 36 1.10 10.23 -5.71
CA VAL A 36 1.02 10.73 -4.32
C VAL A 36 1.30 9.63 -3.30
N LEU A 37 0.79 8.42 -3.54
CA LEU A 37 1.08 7.23 -2.72
C LEU A 37 2.59 6.99 -2.60
N MET A 38 3.29 6.88 -3.73
CA MET A 38 4.72 6.57 -3.73
C MET A 38 5.53 7.69 -3.07
N ARG A 39 5.15 8.96 -3.27
CA ARG A 39 5.77 10.11 -2.56
C ARG A 39 5.55 10.06 -1.05
N HIS A 40 4.35 9.67 -0.60
CA HIS A 40 4.07 9.51 0.82
C HIS A 40 4.91 8.37 1.41
N LEU A 41 4.88 7.18 0.80
CA LEU A 41 5.59 6.00 1.29
C LEU A 41 7.11 6.18 1.30
N ALA A 42 7.67 6.89 0.32
CA ALA A 42 9.11 7.19 0.27
C ALA A 42 9.62 7.97 1.50
N VAL A 43 8.77 8.78 2.14
CA VAL A 43 9.14 9.60 3.29
C VAL A 43 8.51 9.08 4.59
N ARG A 44 7.39 8.35 4.49
CA ARG A 44 6.55 7.86 5.60
C ARG A 44 6.14 6.42 5.31
N PRO A 45 7.04 5.45 5.52
CA PRO A 45 6.77 4.05 5.22
C PRO A 45 5.67 3.39 6.07
N PRO A 46 5.31 3.84 7.30
CA PRO A 46 4.20 3.24 8.03
C PRO A 46 2.89 3.31 7.23
N VAL A 47 2.27 2.16 7.06
CA VAL A 47 1.13 1.97 6.18
C VAL A 47 0.14 1.00 6.82
N SER A 48 -1.14 1.21 6.52
CA SER A 48 -2.19 0.21 6.77
C SER A 48 -2.79 -0.21 5.44
N ALA A 49 -3.15 -1.48 5.30
CA ALA A 49 -3.86 -1.94 4.12
C ALA A 49 -4.95 -2.93 4.49
N VAL A 50 -6.01 -2.95 3.69
CA VAL A 50 -7.09 -3.93 3.83
C VAL A 50 -7.42 -4.55 2.47
N HIS A 51 -7.41 -5.88 2.43
CA HIS A 51 -7.98 -6.63 1.32
C HIS A 51 -9.40 -7.06 1.65
N THR A 52 -10.36 -6.70 0.81
CA THR A 52 -11.76 -7.08 0.96
C THR A 52 -12.26 -7.95 -0.19
N VAL A 53 -13.15 -8.89 0.12
CA VAL A 53 -13.91 -9.72 -0.82
C VAL A 53 -15.41 -9.56 -0.52
N GLY A 54 -16.06 -8.63 -1.23
CA GLY A 54 -17.43 -8.22 -0.90
C GLY A 54 -17.54 -7.80 0.57
N GLU A 55 -18.57 -8.29 1.25
CA GLU A 55 -18.76 -8.10 2.69
C GLU A 55 -18.36 -9.34 3.51
N HIS A 56 -17.85 -10.39 2.85
CA HIS A 56 -17.64 -11.70 3.47
C HIS A 56 -16.27 -11.86 4.15
N LEU A 57 -15.27 -11.09 3.71
CA LEU A 57 -13.91 -11.19 4.21
C LEU A 57 -13.22 -9.82 4.19
N ALA A 58 -12.51 -9.52 5.27
CA ALA A 58 -11.55 -8.44 5.35
C ALA A 58 -10.26 -8.94 6.01
N VAL A 59 -9.13 -8.76 5.34
CA VAL A 59 -7.79 -8.99 5.90
C VAL A 59 -7.12 -7.63 6.04
N THR A 60 -6.90 -7.21 7.29
CA THR A 60 -6.25 -5.93 7.60
C THR A 60 -4.82 -6.17 8.06
N VAL A 61 -3.88 -5.38 7.53
CA VAL A 61 -2.47 -5.41 7.91
C VAL A 61 -1.99 -4.00 8.25
N HIS A 62 -1.05 -3.94 9.18
CA HIS A 62 -0.30 -2.74 9.54
C HIS A 62 1.18 -3.08 9.48
N GLY A 63 1.98 -2.19 8.89
CA GLY A 63 3.41 -2.42 8.72
C GLY A 63 4.11 -1.26 8.06
N GLU A 64 5.26 -1.53 7.46
CA GLU A 64 6.03 -0.57 6.69
C GLU A 64 6.09 -1.01 5.23
N ALA A 65 5.94 -0.07 4.29
CA ALA A 65 6.13 -0.34 2.88
C ALA A 65 7.57 -0.06 2.47
N ALA A 66 8.19 -1.02 1.77
CA ALA A 66 9.48 -0.84 1.12
C ALA A 66 9.30 -0.79 -0.41
N VAL A 67 10.05 0.09 -1.07
CA VAL A 67 10.12 0.07 -2.53
C VAL A 67 10.98 -1.11 -2.94
N VAL A 68 10.42 -1.97 -3.77
CA VAL A 68 11.19 -3.01 -4.44
C VAL A 68 11.62 -2.43 -5.78
N PRO A 69 12.93 -2.22 -6.02
CA PRO A 69 13.40 -1.75 -7.31
C PRO A 69 13.04 -2.77 -8.39
N ASP A 70 12.80 -2.29 -9.60
CA ASP A 70 12.86 -3.13 -10.80
C ASP A 70 14.33 -3.49 -11.02
N ASP A 71 14.85 -4.40 -10.20
CA ASP A 71 16.06 -5.13 -10.53
C ASP A 71 15.68 -6.08 -11.66
N GLU A 72 15.85 -5.64 -12.90
CA GLU A 72 15.63 -6.50 -14.07
C GLU A 72 16.92 -6.57 -14.91
N PRO A 73 17.10 -7.66 -15.65
CA PRO A 73 17.10 -7.57 -17.08
C PRO A 73 15.69 -7.45 -17.66
#